data_AF-A0A957QCX6-F1
#
_entry.id   AF-A0A957QCX6-F1
#
_cell.length_a   1.000
_cell.length_b   1.000
_cell.length_c   1.000
_cell.angle_alpha   90.00
_cell.angle_beta   90.00
_cell.angle_gamma   90.00
#
_symmetry.space_group_name_H-M   'P 1'
#
loop_
_entity.id
_entity.type
_entity.pdbx_description
1 polymer ?
#
loop_
_entity_poly.entity_id
_entity_poly.type
_entity_poly.pdbx_seq_one_letter_code
_entity_poly.pdbx_strand_id
1 'polypeptide(L)'
;MHTKSFVTRTQAVICGLLFAGLLLSACTVAVPQPAAPMTAPSAPPTAEAAPESADGTASITANPWQWIAYSGPVEQFDVETPQRFVLAFGEDNSLAVLADCNRASGSYTADDSAVTVEIGPMTRAMCPPDSRSDQFVRLLSGAAIYFFDGDNLLIDLFADGGTLTFAPAPADVLDAAPAVDVAAILGNLTYNGVLPEQPITLTDGVGEYTEDGPGTPFVRLIDHLIPTGDLNGDSLADAAAILVDNTTGSADFVYVVAVLDVDGAVTPTDALQLGDRTPVQSMTVDGGQITVDLIAPGSGDASCCPTWNVRKTFAVVDGQLQEMSSEERSQVSLRDLDGTDWRLRSLGEGQASLLPDSEITLSFADGQVSGSAGCNDYTGGISGDDTLPQVMTVGPLAVTAMMCAEPITNQETAYLDALAKVSAWRYDFGFLALTYRLEDGTLYELSFTPAP
;
A
#
# COMPACT_ATOMS: atom_id res chain seq x y z
N MET A 1 1.30 21.06 51.01
CA MET A 1 0.61 19.77 51.24
C MET A 1 -0.78 19.86 50.62
N HIS A 2 -1.10 18.80 49.88
CA HIS A 2 -2.33 18.36 49.19
C HIS A 2 -3.61 19.22 49.19
N THR A 3 -4.29 19.48 48.05
CA THR A 3 -5.00 18.62 47.05
C THR A 3 -6.53 18.67 47.29
N LYS A 4 -7.30 18.99 46.22
CA LYS A 4 -8.69 18.59 45.82
C LYS A 4 -9.83 18.74 46.85
N SER A 5 -10.92 19.45 46.54
CA SER A 5 -12.07 19.15 45.64
C SER A 5 -13.29 18.55 46.37
N PHE A 6 -14.46 18.76 45.78
CA PHE A 6 -15.81 18.21 46.04
C PHE A 6 -16.62 18.84 47.18
N VAL A 7 -17.67 19.62 46.89
CA VAL A 7 -19.07 19.22 46.57
C VAL A 7 -19.83 18.81 47.84
N THR A 8 -21.01 19.41 48.12
CA THR A 8 -22.36 18.80 47.98
C THR A 8 -23.43 19.56 48.80
N ARG A 9 -24.68 19.47 48.31
CA ARG A 9 -25.98 19.39 49.02
C ARG A 9 -26.59 20.69 49.58
N THR A 10 -27.86 20.94 49.26
CA THR A 10 -29.05 20.61 50.10
C THR A 10 -30.26 21.45 49.68
N GLN A 11 -31.46 20.83 49.58
CA GLN A 11 -32.77 21.26 50.13
C GLN A 11 -33.93 20.66 49.30
N ALA A 12 -34.76 19.75 49.84
CA ALA A 12 -35.83 19.88 50.87
C ALA A 12 -37.21 20.02 50.20
N VAL A 13 -38.03 18.94 50.18
CA VAL A 13 -39.17 18.66 51.10
C VAL A 13 -40.31 19.69 50.99
N ILE A 14 -41.54 19.24 50.64
CA ILE A 14 -42.79 19.61 51.33
C ILE A 14 -43.89 18.55 51.10
N CYS A 15 -44.53 18.28 52.23
CA CYS A 15 -45.68 17.45 52.65
C CYS A 15 -47.02 17.74 51.95
N GLY A 16 -47.97 16.78 51.96
CA GLY A 16 -49.40 17.12 52.04
C GLY A 16 -50.46 16.09 51.59
N LEU A 17 -51.04 15.39 52.58
CA LEU A 17 -52.48 15.11 52.78
C LEU A 17 -53.18 13.82 52.25
N LEU A 18 -53.98 13.28 53.18
CA LEU A 18 -54.83 12.08 53.21
C LEU A 18 -56.13 12.20 52.37
N PHE A 19 -56.69 11.07 51.92
CA PHE A 19 -58.08 10.63 52.23
C PHE A 19 -58.37 9.19 51.72
N ALA A 20 -59.27 8.49 52.41
CA ALA A 20 -59.56 7.06 52.32
C ALA A 20 -60.69 6.67 51.34
N GLY A 21 -60.69 5.41 50.88
CA GLY A 21 -61.94 4.64 50.65
C GLY A 21 -62.09 3.82 49.35
N LEU A 22 -62.40 2.51 49.55
CA LEU A 22 -63.16 1.56 48.70
C LEU A 22 -62.50 0.61 47.65
N LEU A 23 -62.25 -0.62 48.12
CA LEU A 23 -62.74 -1.96 47.68
C LEU A 23 -62.57 -2.55 46.25
N LEU A 24 -62.05 -3.81 46.28
CA LEU A 24 -62.35 -5.04 45.50
C LEU A 24 -61.78 -5.21 44.06
N SER A 25 -60.82 -6.14 43.87
CA SER A 25 -61.09 -7.54 43.47
C SER A 25 -59.82 -8.36 43.09
N ALA A 26 -59.72 -9.54 43.72
CA ALA A 26 -59.12 -10.82 43.32
C ALA A 26 -57.78 -10.93 42.55
N CYS A 27 -56.75 -11.43 43.24
CA CYS A 27 -55.73 -12.34 42.67
C CYS A 27 -55.95 -13.75 43.28
N THR A 28 -56.11 -14.76 42.44
CA THR A 28 -56.12 -16.17 42.86
C THR A 28 -54.79 -16.83 42.49
N VAL A 29 -54.16 -17.44 43.49
CA VAL A 29 -52.97 -18.30 43.36
C VAL A 29 -53.47 -19.74 43.26
N ALA A 30 -53.07 -20.46 42.21
CA ALA A 30 -53.35 -21.90 42.06
C ALA A 30 -52.09 -22.73 42.36
N VAL A 31 -52.30 -23.75 43.20
CA VAL A 31 -51.37 -24.72 43.79
C VAL A 31 -51.05 -25.85 42.79
N PRO A 32 -49.86 -26.49 42.83
CA PRO A 32 -49.45 -27.48 41.84
C PRO A 32 -50.14 -28.86 42.00
N GLN A 33 -50.40 -29.52 40.88
CA GLN A 33 -51.02 -30.85 40.77
C GLN A 33 -49.94 -31.96 40.70
N PRO A 34 -50.16 -33.15 41.29
CA PRO A 34 -49.13 -34.20 41.39
C PRO A 34 -49.07 -35.10 40.15
N ALA A 35 -47.88 -35.70 39.95
CA ALA A 35 -47.52 -36.56 38.82
C ALA A 35 -48.27 -37.91 38.78
N ALA A 36 -48.48 -38.41 37.56
CA ALA A 36 -48.98 -39.75 37.23
C ALA A 36 -48.06 -40.42 36.18
N PRO A 37 -48.06 -41.76 36.07
CA PRO A 37 -46.87 -42.56 35.80
C PRO A 37 -46.55 -42.83 34.33
N MET A 38 -45.26 -43.13 34.08
CA MET A 38 -44.69 -43.54 32.79
C MET A 38 -45.40 -44.75 32.18
N THR A 39 -45.73 -44.62 30.90
CA THR A 39 -45.92 -45.74 29.97
C THR A 39 -45.10 -45.45 28.71
N ALA A 40 -44.24 -46.39 28.33
CA ALA A 40 -43.50 -46.36 27.07
C ALA A 40 -44.36 -46.95 25.95
N PRO A 41 -44.31 -46.36 24.73
CA PRO A 41 -44.06 -47.22 23.58
C PRO A 41 -43.20 -46.61 22.45
N SER A 42 -42.47 -47.54 21.82
CA SER A 42 -42.12 -47.67 20.40
C SER A 42 -41.01 -46.82 19.77
N ALA A 43 -40.11 -47.55 19.10
CA ALA A 43 -38.90 -47.13 18.40
C ALA A 43 -39.18 -46.14 17.25
N PRO A 44 -38.19 -45.28 16.90
CA PRO A 44 -38.24 -44.45 15.71
C PRO A 44 -38.17 -45.29 14.41
N PRO A 45 -38.77 -44.83 13.30
CA PRO A 45 -38.67 -45.49 12.01
C PRO A 45 -37.24 -45.40 11.45
N THR A 46 -36.90 -46.44 10.70
CA THR A 46 -35.69 -46.65 9.91
C THR A 46 -35.25 -45.39 9.17
N ALA A 47 -33.97 -45.05 9.32
CA ALA A 47 -33.28 -44.01 8.56
C ALA A 47 -33.46 -44.26 7.06
N GLU A 48 -34.05 -43.25 6.40
CA GLU A 48 -34.09 -43.15 4.95
C GLU A 48 -32.65 -42.91 4.46
N ALA A 49 -32.19 -43.77 3.57
CA ALA A 49 -30.83 -43.79 3.08
C ALA A 49 -30.49 -42.48 2.36
N ALA A 50 -29.32 -41.93 2.70
CA ALA A 50 -28.64 -40.92 1.90
C ALA A 50 -28.46 -41.45 0.45
N PRO A 51 -28.56 -40.59 -0.58
CA PRO A 51 -28.33 -41.03 -1.94
C PRO A 51 -26.88 -41.52 -2.07
N GLU A 52 -26.76 -42.69 -2.69
CA GLU A 52 -25.49 -43.36 -2.98
C GLU A 52 -24.54 -42.46 -3.78
N SER A 53 -23.28 -42.57 -3.37
CA SER A 53 -22.09 -41.98 -3.94
C SER A 53 -22.02 -42.11 -5.46
N ALA A 54 -21.77 -40.99 -6.13
CA ALA A 54 -21.27 -40.99 -7.49
C ALA A 54 -19.81 -41.47 -7.46
N ASP A 55 -19.57 -42.57 -8.18
CA ASP A 55 -18.28 -43.18 -8.44
C ASP A 55 -17.44 -42.25 -9.34
N GLY A 56 -16.26 -41.88 -8.84
CA GLY A 56 -15.28 -40.98 -9.46
C GLY A 56 -14.42 -40.37 -8.37
N THR A 57 -13.14 -40.76 -8.29
CA THR A 57 -12.19 -40.31 -7.26
C THR A 57 -11.88 -38.81 -7.43
N ALA A 58 -12.82 -37.95 -7.05
CA ALA A 58 -12.56 -36.54 -6.81
C ALA A 58 -11.56 -36.47 -5.66
N SER A 59 -10.32 -36.14 -5.99
CA SER A 59 -9.25 -35.95 -5.02
C SER A 59 -9.14 -34.47 -4.71
N ILE A 60 -8.95 -34.13 -3.44
CA ILE A 60 -8.64 -32.76 -3.02
C ILE A 60 -7.31 -32.26 -3.64
N THR A 61 -6.43 -33.17 -4.07
CA THR A 61 -5.17 -32.86 -4.75
C THR A 61 -5.29 -32.76 -6.28
N ALA A 62 -6.48 -33.00 -6.86
CA ALA A 62 -6.64 -33.11 -8.31
C ALA A 62 -6.43 -31.79 -9.05
N ASN A 63 -6.80 -30.67 -8.43
CA ASN A 63 -6.69 -29.33 -8.99
C ASN A 63 -6.25 -28.35 -7.89
N PRO A 64 -5.68 -27.20 -8.27
CA PRO A 64 -5.85 -26.01 -7.45
C PRO A 64 -7.34 -25.64 -7.39
N TRP A 65 -7.76 -25.05 -6.28
CA TRP A 65 -9.15 -24.75 -5.96
C TRP A 65 -9.30 -23.26 -5.68
N GLN A 66 -10.12 -22.57 -6.47
CA GLN A 66 -10.41 -21.15 -6.29
C GLN A 66 -11.70 -20.96 -5.48
N TRP A 67 -11.68 -20.09 -4.47
CA TRP A 67 -12.80 -19.82 -3.58
C TRP A 67 -13.85 -18.97 -4.29
N ILE A 68 -15.06 -19.49 -4.44
CA ILE A 68 -16.13 -18.84 -5.21
C ILE A 68 -17.29 -18.35 -4.34
N ALA A 69 -17.51 -18.94 -3.17
CA ALA A 69 -18.59 -18.52 -2.28
C ALA A 69 -18.36 -18.96 -0.82
N TYR A 70 -19.00 -18.27 0.09
CA TYR A 70 -19.15 -18.68 1.48
C TYR A 70 -20.60 -18.59 1.94
N SER A 71 -21.04 -19.62 2.65
CA SER A 71 -22.38 -19.69 3.24
C SER A 71 -22.29 -19.98 4.73
N GLY A 72 -22.44 -18.95 5.55
CA GLY A 72 -22.46 -19.04 7.00
C GLY A 72 -23.85 -18.80 7.62
N PRO A 73 -23.95 -18.91 8.96
CA PRO A 73 -25.21 -18.71 9.69
C PRO A 73 -25.67 -17.25 9.74
N VAL A 74 -24.74 -16.30 9.60
CA VAL A 74 -24.99 -14.85 9.69
C VAL A 74 -24.73 -14.14 8.36
N GLU A 75 -23.72 -14.58 7.63
CA GLU A 75 -23.24 -13.94 6.41
C GLU A 75 -23.18 -14.98 5.28
N GLN A 76 -23.57 -14.57 4.07
CA GLN A 76 -23.43 -15.34 2.84
C GLN A 76 -23.03 -14.39 1.72
N PHE A 77 -22.06 -14.79 0.90
CA PHE A 77 -21.59 -13.98 -0.22
C PHE A 77 -20.91 -14.84 -1.29
N ASP A 78 -20.89 -14.30 -2.51
CA ASP A 78 -20.05 -14.77 -3.60
C ASP A 78 -18.73 -14.01 -3.61
N VAL A 79 -17.64 -14.67 -4.01
CA VAL A 79 -16.32 -14.07 -4.13
C VAL A 79 -16.20 -13.44 -5.52
N GLU A 80 -16.00 -12.13 -5.60
CA GLU A 80 -15.98 -11.40 -6.88
C GLU A 80 -14.72 -11.67 -7.72
N THR A 81 -13.61 -12.02 -7.06
CA THR A 81 -12.30 -12.29 -7.69
C THR A 81 -11.72 -13.67 -7.30
N PRO A 82 -12.40 -14.79 -7.59
CA PRO A 82 -12.00 -16.14 -7.14
C PRO A 82 -10.56 -16.52 -7.51
N GLN A 83 -10.08 -16.07 -8.66
CA GLN A 83 -8.73 -16.32 -9.17
C GLN A 83 -7.62 -15.78 -8.25
N ARG A 84 -7.96 -14.93 -7.27
CA ARG A 84 -7.03 -14.43 -6.27
C ARG A 84 -7.13 -15.18 -4.93
N PHE A 85 -8.03 -16.15 -4.78
CA PHE A 85 -8.20 -16.92 -3.53
C PHE A 85 -8.09 -18.41 -3.84
N VAL A 86 -6.87 -18.95 -3.82
CA VAL A 86 -6.59 -20.30 -4.35
C VAL A 86 -5.88 -21.18 -3.34
N LEU A 87 -6.27 -22.45 -3.29
CA LEU A 87 -5.61 -23.53 -2.55
C LEU A 87 -5.03 -24.55 -3.52
N ALA A 88 -3.83 -25.07 -3.27
CA ALA A 88 -3.40 -26.33 -3.87
C ALA A 88 -2.87 -27.27 -2.80
N PHE A 89 -3.51 -28.43 -2.73
CA PHE A 89 -3.15 -29.53 -1.84
C PHE A 89 -2.15 -30.43 -2.55
N GLY A 90 -0.93 -30.55 -2.01
CA GLY A 90 0.12 -31.42 -2.53
C GLY A 90 0.02 -32.85 -2.00
N GLU A 91 0.42 -33.84 -2.80
CA GLU A 91 0.41 -35.26 -2.38
C GLU A 91 1.32 -35.57 -1.17
N ASP A 92 2.22 -34.65 -0.82
CA ASP A 92 3.13 -34.71 0.31
C ASP A 92 2.58 -34.03 1.58
N ASN A 93 1.27 -33.78 1.63
CA ASN A 93 0.57 -33.04 2.70
C ASN A 93 0.95 -31.56 2.80
N SER A 94 1.59 -31.00 1.76
CA SER A 94 1.83 -29.55 1.66
C SER A 94 0.58 -28.82 1.19
N LEU A 95 0.45 -27.56 1.58
CA LEU A 95 -0.60 -26.66 1.11
C LEU A 95 0.03 -25.36 0.60
N ALA A 96 -0.26 -25.01 -0.65
CA ALA A 96 0.00 -23.68 -1.17
C ALA A 96 -1.30 -22.85 -1.12
N VAL A 97 -1.20 -21.61 -0.62
CA VAL A 97 -2.35 -20.70 -0.54
C VAL A 97 -2.00 -19.38 -1.20
N LEU A 98 -2.91 -18.92 -2.05
CA LEU A 98 -2.99 -17.55 -2.52
C LEU A 98 -4.22 -16.92 -1.87
N ALA A 99 -4.02 -15.91 -1.04
CA ALA A 99 -5.04 -15.14 -0.34
C ALA A 99 -4.96 -13.69 -0.82
N ASP A 100 -5.71 -13.42 -1.89
CA ASP A 100 -5.64 -12.20 -2.70
C ASP A 100 -4.23 -11.88 -3.22
N CYS A 101 -3.56 -10.94 -2.57
CA CYS A 101 -2.20 -10.53 -2.88
C CYS A 101 -1.14 -11.33 -2.11
N ASN A 102 -1.55 -12.05 -1.07
CA ASN A 102 -0.64 -12.72 -0.16
C ASN A 102 -0.51 -14.21 -0.49
N ARG A 103 0.71 -14.72 -0.41
CA ARG A 103 1.01 -16.14 -0.58
C ARG A 103 1.39 -16.73 0.77
N ALA A 104 0.86 -17.90 1.08
CA ALA A 104 1.26 -18.68 2.23
C ALA A 104 1.63 -20.11 1.81
N SER A 105 2.56 -20.68 2.56
CA SER A 105 2.78 -22.13 2.56
C SER A 105 2.21 -22.70 3.85
N GLY A 106 1.75 -23.93 3.81
CA GLY A 106 1.12 -24.59 4.95
C GLY A 106 1.18 -26.10 4.82
N SER A 107 0.42 -26.76 5.67
CA SER A 107 0.21 -28.20 5.60
C SER A 107 -1.27 -28.52 5.77
N TYR A 108 -1.65 -29.72 5.36
CA TYR A 108 -2.99 -30.23 5.61
C TYR A 108 -2.94 -31.69 6.01
N THR A 109 -4.02 -32.16 6.64
CA THR A 109 -4.30 -33.58 6.71
C THR A 109 -5.68 -33.83 6.13
N ALA A 110 -5.83 -34.92 5.40
CA ALA A 110 -7.12 -35.38 4.88
C ALA A 110 -7.24 -36.88 5.12
N ASP A 111 -8.28 -37.30 5.83
CA ASP A 111 -8.60 -38.70 6.09
C ASP A 111 -10.11 -38.91 5.97
N ASP A 112 -10.52 -39.86 5.14
CA ASP A 112 -11.89 -40.02 4.65
C ASP A 112 -12.47 -38.67 4.16
N SER A 113 -13.35 -38.05 4.95
CA SER A 113 -13.95 -36.74 4.69
C SER A 113 -13.48 -35.66 5.67
N ALA A 114 -12.65 -35.98 6.65
CA ALA A 114 -12.10 -35.00 7.58
C ALA A 114 -10.92 -34.27 6.92
N VAL A 115 -10.86 -32.95 7.10
CA VAL A 115 -9.72 -32.13 6.66
C VAL A 115 -9.30 -31.20 7.77
N THR A 116 -7.99 -31.03 7.96
CA THR A 116 -7.42 -29.97 8.79
C THR A 116 -6.44 -29.18 7.95
N VAL A 117 -6.47 -27.85 8.09
CA VAL A 117 -5.56 -26.95 7.38
C VAL A 117 -4.76 -26.14 8.39
N GLU A 118 -3.45 -26.17 8.24
CA GLU A 118 -2.53 -25.31 8.99
C GLU A 118 -1.84 -24.35 8.03
N ILE A 119 -2.17 -23.06 8.15
CA ILE A 119 -1.55 -22.01 7.36
C ILE A 119 -0.25 -21.58 8.05
N GLY A 120 0.86 -21.64 7.32
CA GLY A 120 2.16 -21.16 7.79
C GLY A 120 2.35 -19.67 7.50
N PRO A 121 3.61 -19.18 7.55
CA PRO A 121 3.92 -17.78 7.27
C PRO A 121 3.42 -17.35 5.89
N MET A 122 2.85 -16.15 5.84
CA MET A 122 2.42 -15.50 4.62
C MET A 122 3.37 -14.36 4.24
N THR A 123 3.39 -14.03 2.94
CA THR A 123 3.89 -12.72 2.50
C THR A 123 3.10 -11.61 3.19
N ARG A 124 3.71 -10.44 3.30
CA ARG A 124 3.11 -9.24 3.91
C ARG A 124 2.98 -8.18 2.83
N ALA A 125 2.07 -8.39 1.90
CA ALA A 125 1.69 -7.37 0.92
C ALA A 125 0.43 -6.65 1.42
N MET A 126 0.40 -5.33 1.23
CA MET A 126 -0.82 -4.54 1.38
C MET A 126 -1.78 -4.97 0.28
N CYS A 127 -2.90 -5.60 0.62
CA CYS A 127 -3.89 -6.02 -0.38
C CYS A 127 -4.83 -4.86 -0.75
N PRO A 128 -5.55 -4.96 -1.88
CA PRO A 128 -6.61 -3.99 -2.22
C PRO A 128 -7.65 -3.82 -1.09
N PRO A 129 -8.30 -2.64 -0.95
CA PRO A 129 -9.24 -2.37 0.15
C PRO A 129 -10.47 -3.30 0.22
N ASP A 130 -10.83 -3.96 -0.88
CA ASP A 130 -11.91 -4.94 -0.97
C ASP A 130 -11.43 -6.39 -0.71
N SER A 131 -10.15 -6.55 -0.36
CA SER A 131 -9.55 -7.84 -0.12
C SER A 131 -10.23 -8.60 1.01
N ARG A 132 -10.37 -9.90 0.81
CA ARG A 132 -10.82 -10.85 1.82
C ARG A 132 -9.70 -11.77 2.30
N SER A 133 -8.43 -11.40 2.12
CA SER A 133 -7.25 -12.23 2.47
C SER A 133 -7.34 -12.79 3.89
N ASP A 134 -7.54 -11.91 4.88
CA ASP A 134 -7.56 -12.31 6.30
C ASP A 134 -8.80 -13.12 6.64
N GLN A 135 -9.96 -12.76 6.09
CA GLN A 135 -11.19 -13.53 6.25
C GLN A 135 -11.01 -14.94 5.69
N PHE A 136 -10.41 -15.08 4.50
CA PHE A 136 -10.16 -16.36 3.84
C PHE A 136 -9.27 -17.25 4.69
N VAL A 137 -8.10 -16.76 5.12
CA VAL A 137 -7.15 -17.52 5.95
C VAL A 137 -7.76 -17.91 7.30
N ARG A 138 -8.51 -16.99 7.92
CA ARG A 138 -9.21 -17.26 9.19
C ARG A 138 -10.27 -18.35 9.03
N LEU A 139 -11.05 -18.33 7.95
CA LEU A 139 -12.06 -19.35 7.67
C LEU A 139 -11.40 -20.71 7.40
N LEU A 140 -10.33 -20.77 6.59
CA LEU A 140 -9.58 -22.00 6.31
C LEU A 140 -9.03 -22.67 7.57
N SER A 141 -8.59 -21.88 8.54
CA SER A 141 -8.11 -22.39 9.83
C SER A 141 -9.19 -23.13 10.63
N GLY A 142 -10.47 -22.96 10.27
CA GLY A 142 -11.61 -23.68 10.85
C GLY A 142 -12.07 -24.91 10.06
N ALA A 143 -11.38 -25.28 8.98
CA ALA A 143 -11.74 -26.42 8.13
C ALA A 143 -11.88 -27.71 8.95
N ALA A 144 -12.95 -28.48 8.71
CA ALA A 144 -13.24 -29.70 9.45
C ALA A 144 -13.64 -30.87 8.56
N ILE A 145 -14.55 -30.64 7.61
CA ILE A 145 -15.06 -31.67 6.72
C ILE A 145 -14.96 -31.16 5.29
N TYR A 146 -14.50 -31.99 4.37
CA TYR A 146 -14.55 -31.69 2.94
C TYR A 146 -15.40 -32.72 2.21
N PHE A 147 -16.04 -32.27 1.14
CA PHE A 147 -16.81 -33.11 0.22
C PHE A 147 -16.90 -32.44 -1.15
N PHE A 148 -17.42 -33.17 -2.13
CA PHE A 148 -17.60 -32.67 -3.48
C PHE A 148 -19.09 -32.59 -3.83
N ASP A 149 -19.49 -31.50 -4.46
CA ASP A 149 -20.80 -31.34 -5.10
C ASP A 149 -20.59 -30.95 -6.57
N GLY A 150 -20.86 -31.89 -7.47
CA GLY A 150 -20.44 -31.78 -8.86
C GLY A 150 -18.92 -31.68 -8.99
N ASP A 151 -18.44 -30.64 -9.67
CA ASP A 151 -17.01 -30.35 -9.83
C ASP A 151 -16.43 -29.48 -8.71
N ASN A 152 -17.27 -29.04 -7.76
CA ASN A 152 -16.85 -28.12 -6.72
C ASN A 152 -16.38 -28.88 -5.48
N LEU A 153 -15.31 -28.37 -4.87
CA LEU A 153 -14.87 -28.74 -3.52
C LEU A 153 -15.62 -27.87 -2.51
N LEU A 154 -16.22 -28.49 -1.50
CA LEU A 154 -16.83 -27.81 -0.37
C LEU A 154 -16.07 -28.17 0.90
N ILE A 155 -15.81 -27.16 1.73
CA ILE A 155 -15.19 -27.32 3.05
C ILE A 155 -16.13 -26.75 4.09
N ASP A 156 -16.71 -27.63 4.90
CA ASP A 156 -17.47 -27.29 6.09
C ASP A 156 -16.54 -26.96 7.25
N LEU A 157 -16.90 -25.89 7.95
CA LEU A 157 -16.18 -25.38 9.10
C LEU A 157 -16.70 -26.03 10.40
N PHE A 158 -15.80 -26.16 11.37
CA PHE A 158 -16.15 -26.66 12.70
C PHE A 158 -17.23 -25.80 13.38
N ALA A 159 -18.06 -26.43 14.22
CA ALA A 159 -19.09 -25.79 15.05
C ALA A 159 -20.11 -24.92 14.30
N ASP A 160 -20.64 -25.43 13.18
CA ASP A 160 -21.62 -24.73 12.34
C ASP A 160 -21.10 -23.38 11.80
N GLY A 161 -19.77 -23.29 11.59
CA GLY A 161 -19.09 -22.08 11.12
C GLY A 161 -19.41 -21.69 9.68
N GLY A 162 -20.13 -22.53 8.93
CA GLY A 162 -20.48 -22.33 7.53
C GLY A 162 -19.68 -23.22 6.58
N THR A 163 -19.86 -22.98 5.28
CA THR A 163 -19.24 -23.76 4.21
C THR A 163 -18.50 -22.83 3.24
N LEU A 164 -17.25 -23.13 2.94
CA LEU A 164 -16.53 -22.54 1.80
C LEU A 164 -16.77 -23.39 0.55
N THR A 165 -17.13 -22.77 -0.55
CA THR A 165 -17.31 -23.43 -1.85
C THR A 165 -16.18 -23.03 -2.79
N PHE A 166 -15.56 -24.01 -3.43
CA PHE A 166 -14.45 -23.82 -4.36
C PHE A 166 -14.74 -24.47 -5.71
N ALA A 167 -14.33 -23.80 -6.79
CA ALA A 167 -14.30 -24.38 -8.12
C ALA A 167 -12.86 -24.79 -8.50
N PRO A 168 -12.66 -25.70 -9.45
CA PRO A 168 -11.34 -25.97 -10.02
C PRO A 168 -10.73 -24.69 -10.60
N ALA A 169 -9.45 -24.46 -10.33
CA ALA A 169 -8.69 -23.33 -10.85
C ALA A 169 -7.62 -23.79 -11.85
N PRO A 170 -7.17 -22.92 -12.77
CA PRO A 170 -6.05 -23.20 -13.67
C PRO A 170 -4.77 -23.55 -12.91
N ALA A 171 -3.97 -24.49 -13.43
CA ALA A 171 -2.76 -24.99 -12.78
C ALA A 171 -1.68 -23.91 -12.55
N ASP A 172 -1.67 -22.86 -13.39
CA ASP A 172 -0.72 -21.75 -13.37
C ASP A 172 -1.17 -20.57 -12.49
N VAL A 173 -2.38 -20.61 -11.92
CA VAL A 173 -2.94 -19.49 -11.16
C VAL A 173 -2.13 -19.18 -9.89
N LEU A 174 -1.51 -20.20 -9.30
CA LEU A 174 -0.64 -20.04 -8.12
C LEU A 174 0.71 -19.43 -8.48
N ASP A 175 1.17 -19.48 -9.73
CA ASP A 175 2.37 -18.80 -10.15
C ASP A 175 2.13 -17.29 -10.39
N ALA A 176 0.87 -16.88 -10.54
CA ALA A 176 0.46 -15.54 -10.98
C ALA A 176 -0.37 -14.76 -9.95
N ALA A 177 0.00 -14.78 -8.65
CA ALA A 177 -0.51 -13.77 -7.71
C ALA A 177 -0.35 -12.38 -8.33
N PRO A 178 -1.43 -11.59 -8.48
CA PRO A 178 -1.32 -10.29 -9.12
C PRO A 178 -0.36 -9.43 -8.31
N ALA A 179 0.60 -8.80 -8.99
CA ALA A 179 1.39 -7.74 -8.36
C ALA A 179 0.40 -6.67 -7.89
N VAL A 180 0.40 -6.36 -6.58
CA VAL A 180 -0.44 -5.28 -6.08
C VAL A 180 0.12 -3.97 -6.57
N ASP A 181 -0.70 -3.21 -7.28
CA ASP A 181 -0.41 -1.83 -7.59
C ASP A 181 -0.77 -0.97 -6.38
N VAL A 182 0.18 -0.84 -5.45
CA VAL A 182 0.02 -0.01 -4.24
C VAL A 182 -0.24 1.45 -4.61
N ALA A 183 0.34 1.94 -5.72
CA ALA A 183 0.08 3.29 -6.20
C ALA A 183 -1.38 3.47 -6.63
N ALA A 184 -1.97 2.48 -7.30
CA ALA A 184 -3.38 2.50 -7.66
C ALA A 184 -4.31 2.50 -6.43
N ILE A 185 -3.95 1.75 -5.37
CA ILE A 185 -4.70 1.77 -4.11
C ILE A 185 -4.64 3.18 -3.51
N LEU A 186 -3.44 3.69 -3.25
CA LEU A 186 -3.21 5.00 -2.64
C LEU A 186 -3.81 6.14 -3.48
N GLY A 187 -3.75 6.04 -4.80
CA GLY A 187 -4.27 7.02 -5.74
C GLY A 187 -5.79 7.18 -5.76
N ASN A 188 -6.52 6.34 -5.01
CA ASN A 188 -7.98 6.39 -4.89
C ASN A 188 -8.45 6.57 -3.43
N LEU A 189 -7.55 6.89 -2.50
CA LEU A 189 -7.88 7.13 -1.10
C LEU A 189 -8.32 8.57 -0.83
N THR A 190 -8.89 8.77 0.36
CA THR A 190 -9.17 10.09 0.92
C THR A 190 -8.13 10.46 1.97
N TYR A 191 -7.52 11.62 1.81
CA TYR A 191 -6.45 12.14 2.66
C TYR A 191 -6.90 13.33 3.49
N ASN A 192 -6.47 13.36 4.75
CA ASN A 192 -6.68 14.45 5.70
C ASN A 192 -5.39 15.24 5.91
N GLY A 193 -5.49 16.49 6.37
CA GLY A 193 -4.33 17.32 6.76
C GLY A 193 -3.54 17.94 5.59
N VAL A 194 -3.83 17.58 4.33
CA VAL A 194 -3.25 18.26 3.16
C VAL A 194 -3.86 19.64 2.99
N LEU A 195 -5.20 19.71 2.92
CA LEU A 195 -5.94 20.96 2.86
C LEU A 195 -6.45 21.35 4.26
N PRO A 196 -6.44 22.65 4.63
CA PRO A 196 -6.76 23.07 6.00
C PRO A 196 -8.21 22.80 6.45
N GLU A 197 -9.17 22.81 5.51
CA GLU A 197 -10.60 22.83 5.84
C GLU A 197 -11.35 21.55 5.48
N GLN A 198 -10.80 20.69 4.62
CA GLN A 198 -11.51 19.50 4.15
C GLN A 198 -10.56 18.38 3.71
N PRO A 199 -10.98 17.11 3.86
CA PRO A 199 -10.29 16.00 3.22
C PRO A 199 -10.32 16.13 1.70
N ILE A 200 -9.33 15.50 1.05
CA ILE A 200 -9.25 15.41 -0.41
C ILE A 200 -9.28 13.94 -0.83
N THR A 201 -10.20 13.58 -1.72
CA THR A 201 -10.23 12.25 -2.36
C THR A 201 -9.45 12.34 -3.67
N LEU A 202 -8.47 11.44 -3.83
CA LEU A 202 -7.77 11.30 -5.10
C LEU A 202 -8.57 10.38 -6.03
N THR A 203 -8.46 10.61 -7.33
CA THR A 203 -8.90 9.70 -8.38
C THR A 203 -7.74 9.53 -9.34
N ASP A 204 -7.28 8.29 -9.52
CA ASP A 204 -6.09 7.96 -10.31
C ASP A 204 -4.86 8.82 -9.92
N GLY A 205 -4.68 9.04 -8.62
CA GLY A 205 -3.55 9.77 -8.05
C GLY A 205 -3.69 11.29 -8.04
N VAL A 206 -4.79 11.85 -8.53
CA VAL A 206 -5.02 13.30 -8.59
C VAL A 206 -6.33 13.68 -7.89
N GLY A 207 -6.26 14.62 -6.97
CA GLY A 207 -7.40 15.30 -6.38
C GLY A 207 -7.60 16.63 -7.09
N GLU A 208 -8.70 16.76 -7.83
CA GLU A 208 -9.05 18.02 -8.48
C GLU A 208 -9.63 19.00 -7.45
N TYR A 209 -9.11 20.23 -7.48
CA TYR A 209 -9.64 21.34 -6.71
C TYR A 209 -10.17 22.39 -7.69
N THR A 210 -11.44 22.75 -7.58
CA THR A 210 -12.03 23.79 -8.43
C THR A 210 -11.94 25.13 -7.72
N GLU A 211 -10.87 25.88 -7.99
CA GLU A 211 -10.82 27.33 -7.76
C GLU A 211 -10.54 28.06 -9.07
N ASP A 212 -11.16 29.23 -9.26
CA ASP A 212 -10.98 30.07 -10.44
C ASP A 212 -9.56 30.68 -10.44
N GLY A 213 -8.66 30.20 -11.29
CA GLY A 213 -7.29 30.70 -11.43
C GLY A 213 -6.56 30.20 -12.69
N PRO A 214 -5.37 30.76 -13.02
CA PRO A 214 -4.53 30.23 -14.09
C PRO A 214 -3.88 28.89 -13.64
N GLY A 215 -4.16 27.82 -14.37
CA GLY A 215 -3.77 26.44 -14.02
C GLY A 215 -4.88 25.71 -13.29
N THR A 216 -4.91 24.37 -13.36
CA THR A 216 -5.85 23.55 -12.59
C THR A 216 -5.19 23.20 -11.26
N PRO A 217 -5.64 23.76 -10.12
CA PRO A 217 -5.06 23.43 -8.83
C PRO A 217 -5.27 21.94 -8.52
N PHE A 218 -4.26 21.30 -7.92
CA PHE A 218 -4.26 19.86 -7.69
C PHE A 218 -3.62 19.49 -6.35
N VAL A 219 -4.06 18.34 -5.83
CA VAL A 219 -3.26 17.49 -4.94
C VAL A 219 -2.88 16.23 -5.73
N ARG A 220 -1.61 15.82 -5.71
CA ARG A 220 -1.13 14.66 -6.48
C ARG A 220 -0.29 13.72 -5.64
N LEU A 221 -0.52 12.42 -5.82
CA LEU A 221 0.32 11.34 -5.31
C LEU A 221 1.61 11.20 -6.14
N ILE A 222 2.74 11.06 -5.47
CA ILE A 222 3.99 10.62 -6.08
C ILE A 222 3.97 9.08 -6.12
N ASP A 223 3.52 8.55 -7.26
CA ASP A 223 3.22 7.14 -7.50
C ASP A 223 4.44 6.19 -7.54
N HIS A 224 5.64 6.72 -7.70
CA HIS A 224 6.88 5.96 -7.87
C HIS A 224 7.77 5.93 -6.62
N LEU A 225 7.43 6.69 -5.57
CA LEU A 225 8.17 6.74 -4.32
C LEU A 225 7.26 6.30 -3.16
N ILE A 226 6.92 5.02 -3.14
CA ILE A 226 6.03 4.39 -2.17
C ILE A 226 6.75 3.19 -1.52
N PRO A 227 7.63 3.41 -0.54
CA PRO A 227 8.16 2.32 0.26
C PRO A 227 7.06 1.71 1.13
N THR A 228 7.10 0.39 1.26
CA THR A 228 6.19 -0.39 2.08
C THR A 228 6.91 -1.07 3.23
N GLY A 229 6.19 -1.33 4.32
CA GLY A 229 6.70 -2.02 5.50
C GLY A 229 5.76 -1.83 6.68
N ASP A 230 5.93 -2.63 7.72
CA ASP A 230 5.11 -2.61 8.93
C ASP A 230 5.43 -1.34 9.76
N LEU A 231 4.50 -0.39 9.85
CA LEU A 231 4.64 0.90 10.54
C LEU A 231 3.94 0.91 11.91
N ASN A 232 2.94 0.06 12.13
CA ASN A 232 2.12 0.05 13.34
C ASN A 232 2.38 -1.18 14.26
N GLY A 233 3.18 -2.15 13.80
CA GLY A 233 3.56 -3.36 14.52
C GLY A 233 2.55 -4.51 14.46
N ASP A 234 1.55 -4.46 13.57
CA ASP A 234 0.53 -5.50 13.41
C ASP A 234 0.96 -6.64 12.48
N SER A 235 2.18 -6.59 11.94
CA SER A 235 2.73 -7.55 10.99
C SER A 235 2.09 -7.56 9.60
N LEU A 236 1.17 -6.65 9.29
CA LEU A 236 0.75 -6.33 7.93
C LEU A 236 1.71 -5.29 7.32
N ALA A 237 1.70 -5.17 6.00
CA ALA A 237 2.51 -4.17 5.34
C ALA A 237 1.72 -2.88 5.18
N ASP A 238 2.26 -1.81 5.73
CA ASP A 238 1.79 -0.46 5.52
C ASP A 238 2.56 0.19 4.35
N ALA A 239 2.18 1.42 4.00
CA ALA A 239 2.87 2.22 3.00
C ALA A 239 3.16 3.62 3.52
N ALA A 240 4.23 4.23 3.01
CA ALA A 240 4.44 5.67 3.13
C ALA A 240 4.22 6.33 1.78
N ALA A 241 3.51 7.46 1.77
CA ALA A 241 3.18 8.21 0.55
C ALA A 241 3.66 9.66 0.63
N ILE A 242 4.01 10.22 -0.53
CA ILE A 242 4.22 11.66 -0.69
C ILE A 242 3.07 12.26 -1.48
N LEU A 243 2.51 13.35 -0.96
CA LEU A 243 1.51 14.17 -1.65
C LEU A 243 2.09 15.56 -1.94
N VAL A 244 1.76 16.10 -3.11
CA VAL A 244 2.10 17.47 -3.51
C VAL A 244 0.84 18.27 -3.73
N ASP A 245 0.72 19.39 -3.02
CA ASP A 245 -0.37 20.35 -3.11
C ASP A 245 0.09 21.64 -3.83
N ASN A 246 -0.63 22.01 -4.89
CA ASN A 246 -0.47 23.29 -5.58
C ASN A 246 -1.76 24.14 -5.52
N THR A 247 -2.72 23.81 -4.65
CA THR A 247 -4.06 24.42 -4.70
C THR A 247 -4.08 25.94 -4.53
N THR A 248 -3.08 26.50 -3.85
CA THR A 248 -2.92 27.95 -3.65
C THR A 248 -2.17 28.66 -4.80
N GLY A 249 -1.74 27.92 -5.83
CA GLY A 249 -1.14 28.42 -7.08
C GLY A 249 0.26 29.07 -6.96
N SER A 250 0.77 29.28 -5.75
CA SER A 250 2.03 30.01 -5.51
C SER A 250 3.15 29.16 -4.91
N ALA A 251 2.83 27.96 -4.42
CA ALA A 251 3.72 27.05 -3.72
C ALA A 251 3.40 25.60 -4.09
N ASP A 252 4.39 24.72 -3.98
CA ASP A 252 4.19 23.28 -4.08
C ASP A 252 4.48 22.69 -2.70
N PHE A 253 3.44 22.52 -1.88
CA PHE A 253 3.62 21.98 -0.55
C PHE A 253 3.75 20.47 -0.61
N VAL A 254 4.84 19.95 -0.06
CA VAL A 254 5.16 18.53 -0.02
C VAL A 254 4.75 17.97 1.34
N TYR A 255 4.04 16.85 1.34
CA TYR A 255 3.56 16.16 2.53
C TYR A 255 4.01 14.70 2.55
N VAL A 256 4.21 14.16 3.75
CA VAL A 256 4.37 12.72 3.99
C VAL A 256 3.13 12.20 4.73
N VAL A 257 2.72 10.98 4.38
CA VAL A 257 1.57 10.29 4.97
C VAL A 257 1.95 8.84 5.25
N ALA A 258 1.55 8.30 6.40
CA ALA A 258 1.52 6.86 6.63
C ALA A 258 0.14 6.34 6.23
N VAL A 259 0.10 5.25 5.47
CA VAL A 259 -1.13 4.59 5.05
C VAL A 259 -1.11 3.20 5.65
N LEU A 260 -1.97 2.99 6.64
CA LEU A 260 -2.00 1.78 7.45
C LEU A 260 -2.94 0.74 6.84
N ASP A 261 -2.53 -0.52 6.77
CA ASP A 261 -3.41 -1.64 6.48
C ASP A 261 -3.82 -2.29 7.81
N VAL A 262 -5.04 -2.01 8.26
CA VAL A 262 -5.58 -2.58 9.52
C VAL A 262 -6.65 -3.60 9.18
N ASP A 263 -6.32 -4.88 9.25
CA ASP A 263 -7.22 -6.00 8.94
C ASP A 263 -7.87 -5.88 7.53
N GLY A 264 -7.10 -5.44 6.52
CA GLY A 264 -7.55 -5.21 5.14
C GLY A 264 -8.18 -3.83 4.90
N ALA A 265 -8.35 -3.01 5.94
CA ALA A 265 -8.86 -1.65 5.83
C ALA A 265 -7.70 -0.64 5.69
N VAL A 266 -7.45 -0.21 4.46
CA VAL A 266 -6.40 0.78 4.12
C VAL A 266 -6.82 2.18 4.59
N THR A 267 -6.13 2.72 5.59
CA THR A 267 -6.46 3.97 6.28
C THR A 267 -5.27 4.94 6.34
N PRO A 268 -5.31 6.09 5.64
CA PRO A 268 -4.29 7.14 5.78
C PRO A 268 -4.34 7.82 7.15
N THR A 269 -3.17 8.17 7.70
CA THR A 269 -3.05 9.14 8.79
C THR A 269 -3.33 10.56 8.29
N ASP A 270 -3.37 11.53 9.22
CA ASP A 270 -3.23 12.93 8.82
C ASP A 270 -1.87 13.15 8.14
N ALA A 271 -1.85 13.96 7.08
CA ALA A 271 -0.65 14.32 6.36
C ALA A 271 0.20 15.30 7.16
N LEU A 272 1.52 15.09 7.16
CA LEU A 272 2.50 16.02 7.74
C LEU A 272 3.26 16.75 6.65
N GLN A 273 3.31 18.07 6.73
CA GLN A 273 4.02 18.90 5.77
C GLN A 273 5.54 18.77 5.95
N LEU A 274 6.24 18.45 4.86
CA LEU A 274 7.70 18.43 4.76
C LEU A 274 8.28 19.82 4.44
N GLY A 275 7.60 20.58 3.57
CA GLY A 275 8.02 21.93 3.19
C GLY A 275 7.40 22.44 1.88
N ASP A 276 7.86 23.60 1.41
CA ASP A 276 7.52 24.19 0.11
C ASP A 276 8.62 23.85 -0.92
N ARG A 277 8.23 23.33 -2.08
CA ARG A 277 9.09 22.94 -3.22
C ARG A 277 10.32 22.13 -2.81
N THR A 278 10.16 21.31 -1.79
CA THR A 278 11.26 20.61 -1.13
C THR A 278 11.65 19.38 -1.94
N PRO A 279 12.88 19.31 -2.51
CA PRO A 279 13.36 18.12 -3.21
C PRO A 279 13.45 16.92 -2.26
N VAL A 280 12.76 15.83 -2.58
CA VAL A 280 12.87 14.56 -1.86
C VAL A 280 13.85 13.65 -2.60
N GLN A 281 14.89 13.20 -1.90
CA GLN A 281 15.96 12.36 -2.45
C GLN A 281 15.61 10.88 -2.34
N SER A 282 15.07 10.48 -1.20
CA SER A 282 14.61 9.11 -0.98
C SER A 282 13.61 9.07 0.18
N MET A 283 12.80 8.02 0.19
CA MET A 283 11.95 7.66 1.32
C MET A 283 12.06 6.16 1.54
N THR A 284 12.17 5.74 2.79
CA THR A 284 12.28 4.33 3.17
C THR A 284 11.37 4.04 4.35
N VAL A 285 10.91 2.79 4.45
CA VAL A 285 10.24 2.24 5.62
C VAL A 285 11.11 1.12 6.17
N ASP A 286 11.58 1.28 7.41
CA ASP A 286 12.35 0.26 8.11
C ASP A 286 12.12 0.37 9.63
N GLY A 287 12.03 -0.78 10.30
CA GLY A 287 11.89 -0.84 11.76
C GLY A 287 10.73 0.00 12.33
N GLY A 288 9.57 0.03 11.67
CA GLY A 288 8.40 0.79 12.12
C GLY A 288 8.49 2.30 11.88
N GLN A 289 9.46 2.77 11.09
CA GLN A 289 9.71 4.19 10.88
C GLN A 289 9.80 4.53 9.39
N ILE A 290 9.30 5.71 9.05
CA ILE A 290 9.50 6.34 7.74
C ILE A 290 10.73 7.24 7.85
N THR A 291 11.73 7.01 7.02
CA THR A 291 12.88 7.92 6.88
C THR A 291 12.81 8.63 5.54
N VAL A 292 12.79 9.97 5.56
CA VAL A 292 12.81 10.83 4.37
C VAL A 292 14.13 11.57 4.35
N ASP A 293 14.91 11.39 3.28
CA ASP A 293 16.07 12.23 2.97
C ASP A 293 15.65 13.28 1.94
N LEU A 294 15.84 14.56 2.26
CA LEU A 294 15.32 15.70 1.50
C LEU A 294 16.28 16.89 1.56
N ILE A 295 16.08 17.86 0.67
CA ILE A 295 16.74 19.17 0.75
C ILE A 295 15.79 20.16 1.43
N ALA A 296 16.18 20.69 2.58
CA ALA A 296 15.36 21.60 3.38
C ALA A 296 16.18 22.79 3.92
N PRO A 297 15.53 23.87 4.40
CA PRO A 297 16.24 24.99 5.00
C PRO A 297 16.92 24.52 6.29
N GLY A 298 18.22 24.77 6.41
CA GLY A 298 18.98 24.50 7.63
C GLY A 298 19.52 25.79 8.28
N SER A 299 20.47 25.63 9.19
CA SER A 299 21.09 26.75 9.89
C SER A 299 21.68 27.79 8.93
N GLY A 300 21.12 29.00 8.94
CA GLY A 300 21.58 30.13 8.13
C GLY A 300 20.89 30.32 6.78
N ASP A 301 20.02 29.39 6.38
CA ASP A 301 19.25 29.52 5.14
C ASP A 301 18.03 30.43 5.30
N ALA A 302 17.70 31.15 4.23
CA ALA A 302 16.35 31.67 4.05
C ALA A 302 15.43 30.55 3.58
N SER A 303 14.15 30.57 4.01
CA SER A 303 13.17 29.53 3.66
C SER A 303 12.94 29.36 2.16
N CYS A 304 13.29 30.36 1.33
CA CYS A 304 13.17 30.28 -0.14
C CYS A 304 14.19 29.34 -0.80
N CYS A 305 15.28 29.08 -0.10
CA CYS A 305 16.55 28.75 -0.75
C CYS A 305 17.29 27.69 0.07
N PRO A 306 16.70 26.49 0.23
CA PRO A 306 17.27 25.44 1.06
C PRO A 306 18.56 24.89 0.48
N THR A 307 19.56 24.70 1.34
CA THR A 307 20.91 24.24 0.99
C THR A 307 21.39 23.06 1.82
N TRP A 308 20.52 22.44 2.64
CA TRP A 308 20.90 21.34 3.53
C TRP A 308 20.27 20.02 3.13
N ASN A 309 21.10 18.97 3.11
CA ASN A 309 20.67 17.60 3.19
C ASN A 309 20.14 17.34 4.60
N VAL A 310 18.82 17.14 4.71
CA VAL A 310 18.12 16.90 5.95
C VAL A 310 17.52 15.50 5.93
N ARG A 311 17.66 14.80 7.06
CA ARG A 311 16.96 13.54 7.31
C ARG A 311 15.85 13.76 8.30
N LYS A 312 14.61 13.46 7.90
CA LYS A 312 13.46 13.43 8.81
C LYS A 312 13.04 11.99 9.04
N THR A 313 12.74 11.67 10.30
CA THR A 313 12.25 10.36 10.70
C THR A 313 10.88 10.51 11.30
N PHE A 314 9.95 9.67 10.89
CA PHE A 314 8.57 9.66 11.36
C PHE A 314 8.18 8.28 11.88
N ALA A 315 7.29 8.24 12.85
CA ALA A 315 6.72 7.02 13.38
C ALA A 315 5.21 7.20 13.61
N VAL A 316 4.48 6.10 13.59
CA VAL A 316 3.05 6.10 13.93
C VAL A 316 2.92 5.94 15.44
N VAL A 317 2.33 6.95 16.08
CA VAL A 317 2.10 6.99 17.54
C VAL A 317 0.64 7.32 17.76
N ASP A 318 -0.06 6.46 18.51
CA ASP A 318 -1.51 6.55 18.73
C ASP A 318 -2.33 6.61 17.43
N GLY A 319 -1.89 5.87 16.40
CA GLY A 319 -2.54 5.80 15.09
C GLY A 319 -2.36 7.05 14.23
N GLN A 320 -1.47 7.97 14.61
CA GLN A 320 -1.16 9.19 13.86
C GLN A 320 0.33 9.27 13.55
N LEU A 321 0.66 9.81 12.38
CA LEU A 321 2.05 10.06 12.01
C LEU A 321 2.61 11.21 12.85
N GLN A 322 3.82 11.04 13.38
CA GLN A 322 4.54 12.08 14.11
C GLN A 322 5.98 12.19 13.64
N GLU A 323 6.51 13.41 13.53
CA GLU A 323 7.94 13.64 13.30
C GLU A 323 8.72 13.33 14.59
N MET A 324 9.61 12.34 14.52
CA MET A 324 10.45 11.90 15.63
C MET A 324 11.76 12.68 15.68
N SER A 325 12.33 13.00 14.51
CA SER A 325 13.57 13.76 14.39
C SER A 325 13.68 14.47 13.05
N SER A 326 14.47 15.55 13.05
CA SER A 326 14.89 16.29 11.86
C SER A 326 16.36 16.65 12.02
N GLU A 327 17.22 16.03 11.22
CA GLU A 327 18.68 16.11 11.36
C GLU A 327 19.31 16.82 10.15
N GLU A 328 20.05 17.90 10.40
CA GLU A 328 20.92 18.53 9.40
C GLU A 328 22.18 17.68 9.23
N ARG A 329 22.39 17.10 8.04
CA ARG A 329 23.51 16.16 7.81
C ARG A 329 24.70 16.83 7.16
N SER A 330 24.47 17.53 6.06
CA SER A 330 25.49 18.23 5.29
C SER A 330 24.86 19.31 4.43
N GLN A 331 25.67 20.25 3.95
CA GLN A 331 25.23 21.13 2.86
C GLN A 331 25.20 20.35 1.54
N VAL A 332 24.21 20.66 0.70
CA VAL A 332 24.07 20.09 -0.63
C VAL A 332 25.31 20.44 -1.45
N SER A 333 25.83 19.48 -2.20
CA SER A 333 26.95 19.70 -3.11
C SER A 333 26.97 18.65 -4.22
N LEU A 334 27.77 18.88 -5.26
CA LEU A 334 27.98 17.86 -6.30
C LEU A 334 28.55 16.53 -5.78
N ARG A 335 29.16 16.51 -4.59
CA ARG A 335 29.63 15.28 -3.97
C ARG A 335 28.48 14.36 -3.55
N ASP A 336 27.27 14.88 -3.43
CA ASP A 336 26.09 14.07 -3.12
C ASP A 336 25.70 13.15 -4.29
N LEU A 337 26.18 13.44 -5.50
CA LEU A 337 26.00 12.60 -6.68
C LEU A 337 27.13 11.56 -6.83
N ASP A 338 28.28 11.73 -6.15
CA ASP A 338 29.45 10.88 -6.37
C ASP A 338 29.17 9.42 -5.96
N GLY A 339 29.42 8.48 -6.86
CA GLY A 339 29.11 7.06 -6.68
C GLY A 339 27.65 6.68 -6.94
N THR A 340 26.86 7.54 -7.59
CA THR A 340 25.47 7.25 -7.96
C THR A 340 25.34 6.85 -9.44
N ASP A 341 24.43 5.91 -9.70
CA ASP A 341 24.14 5.38 -11.04
C ASP A 341 22.66 5.60 -11.38
N TRP A 342 22.41 6.01 -12.61
CA TRP A 342 21.10 6.44 -13.07
C TRP A 342 20.80 5.91 -14.47
N ARG A 343 19.52 5.66 -14.73
CA ARG A 343 18.98 5.28 -16.04
C ARG A 343 18.05 6.37 -16.54
N LEU A 344 18.23 6.79 -17.79
CA LEU A 344 17.39 7.81 -18.39
C LEU A 344 15.93 7.32 -18.50
N ARG A 345 15.01 8.16 -18.04
CA ARG A 345 13.56 7.96 -18.13
C ARG A 345 12.94 8.80 -19.24
N SER A 346 13.41 10.04 -19.41
CA SER A 346 12.87 10.99 -20.38
C SER A 346 13.92 12.00 -20.81
N LEU A 347 13.91 12.37 -22.10
CA LEU A 347 14.71 13.47 -22.65
C LEU A 347 14.09 14.85 -22.38
N GLY A 348 12.86 14.90 -21.86
CA GLY A 348 12.13 16.13 -21.56
C GLY A 348 10.68 16.08 -22.04
N GLU A 349 9.84 16.97 -21.53
CA GLU A 349 8.43 17.07 -21.92
C GLU A 349 8.29 17.31 -23.44
N GLY A 350 7.37 16.58 -24.08
CA GLY A 350 7.13 16.67 -25.52
C GLY A 350 8.22 16.06 -26.40
N GLN A 351 9.26 15.45 -25.82
CA GLN A 351 10.26 14.68 -26.57
C GLN A 351 9.74 13.27 -26.90
N ALA A 352 10.36 12.63 -27.88
CA ALA A 352 10.05 11.25 -28.25
C ALA A 352 10.32 10.29 -27.08
N SER A 353 9.49 9.26 -26.95
CA SER A 353 9.74 8.16 -26.02
C SER A 353 11.05 7.45 -26.34
N LEU A 354 11.72 6.95 -25.30
CA LEU A 354 12.97 6.21 -25.46
C LEU A 354 12.75 4.94 -26.28
N LEU A 355 13.69 4.66 -27.18
CA LEU A 355 13.70 3.48 -28.02
C LEU A 355 14.05 2.23 -27.19
N PRO A 356 13.39 1.08 -27.44
CA PRO A 356 13.78 -0.18 -26.81
C PRO A 356 15.20 -0.56 -27.21
N ASP A 357 15.86 -1.38 -26.38
CA ASP A 357 17.22 -1.91 -26.61
C ASP A 357 18.31 -0.84 -26.81
N SER A 358 18.08 0.39 -26.33
CA SER A 358 19.03 1.51 -26.39
C SER A 358 19.13 2.21 -25.04
N GLU A 359 19.38 1.43 -24.00
CA GLU A 359 19.44 1.92 -22.63
C GLU A 359 20.52 3.02 -22.48
N ILE A 360 20.08 4.17 -21.97
CA ILE A 360 20.94 5.32 -21.68
C ILE A 360 21.17 5.37 -20.17
N THR A 361 22.44 5.42 -19.77
CA THR A 361 22.86 5.45 -18.38
C THR A 361 23.72 6.67 -18.06
N LEU A 362 23.76 7.03 -16.79
CA LEU A 362 24.54 8.14 -16.25
C LEU A 362 25.08 7.75 -14.88
N SER A 363 26.40 7.68 -14.78
CA SER A 363 27.16 7.38 -13.58
C SER A 363 28.01 8.57 -13.20
N PHE A 364 27.96 8.96 -11.92
CA PHE A 364 28.79 10.02 -11.36
C PHE A 364 29.91 9.40 -10.54
N ALA A 365 31.17 9.74 -10.86
CA ALA A 365 32.31 9.29 -10.08
C ALA A 365 33.51 10.22 -10.27
N ASP A 366 34.18 10.55 -9.17
CA ASP A 366 35.44 11.30 -9.16
C ASP A 366 35.35 12.63 -9.93
N GLY A 367 34.22 13.34 -9.82
CA GLY A 367 33.98 14.60 -10.54
C GLY A 367 33.81 14.44 -12.05
N GLN A 368 33.40 13.25 -12.51
CA GLN A 368 33.08 12.96 -13.89
C GLN A 368 31.70 12.32 -14.02
N VAL A 369 31.12 12.45 -15.21
CA VAL A 369 29.98 11.67 -15.68
C VAL A 369 30.43 10.67 -16.71
N SER A 370 29.83 9.48 -16.71
CA SER A 370 30.07 8.45 -17.70
C SER A 370 28.82 7.59 -17.91
N GLY A 371 28.76 6.82 -18.99
CA GLY A 371 27.66 5.88 -19.20
C GLY A 371 27.51 5.47 -20.66
N SER A 372 26.42 4.76 -20.95
CA SER A 372 25.97 4.45 -22.30
C SER A 372 25.03 5.57 -22.78
N ALA A 373 25.23 6.07 -24.00
CA ALA A 373 24.28 6.95 -24.69
C ALA A 373 23.34 6.17 -25.63
N GLY A 374 23.19 4.85 -25.39
CA GLY A 374 22.32 3.93 -26.11
C GLY A 374 23.05 3.10 -27.16
N CYS A 375 24.05 3.66 -27.84
CA CYS A 375 24.93 2.96 -28.78
C CYS A 375 26.40 3.09 -28.39
N ASN A 376 26.82 4.31 -28.07
CA ASN A 376 28.19 4.63 -27.70
C ASN A 376 28.32 4.93 -26.21
N ASP A 377 29.43 4.49 -25.63
CA ASP A 377 29.85 4.95 -24.32
C ASP A 377 30.37 6.39 -24.39
N TYR A 378 30.14 7.16 -23.32
CA TYR A 378 30.63 8.52 -23.17
C TYR A 378 31.27 8.75 -21.80
N THR A 379 32.11 9.78 -21.72
CA THR A 379 32.68 10.31 -20.48
C THR A 379 32.83 11.83 -20.57
N GLY A 380 32.71 12.54 -19.45
CA GLY A 380 32.94 13.99 -19.36
C GLY A 380 33.20 14.46 -17.94
N GLY A 381 33.95 15.55 -17.79
CA GLY A 381 34.15 16.19 -16.48
C GLY A 381 32.92 17.01 -16.06
N ILE A 382 32.68 17.13 -14.75
CA ILE A 382 31.68 18.04 -14.21
C ILE A 382 32.31 19.10 -13.30
N SER A 383 31.66 20.26 -13.24
CA SER A 383 31.98 21.31 -12.28
C SER A 383 30.69 21.95 -11.77
N GLY A 384 30.75 22.50 -10.56
CA GLY A 384 29.62 23.17 -9.92
C GLY A 384 29.98 24.56 -9.43
N ASP A 385 29.05 25.17 -8.73
CA ASP A 385 29.23 26.47 -8.09
C ASP A 385 29.28 26.31 -6.56
N ASP A 386 30.25 26.95 -5.92
CA ASP A 386 30.44 26.88 -4.46
C ASP A 386 29.38 27.65 -3.65
N THR A 387 28.55 28.46 -4.33
CA THR A 387 27.49 29.29 -3.71
C THR A 387 26.08 28.84 -4.08
N LEU A 388 25.92 28.18 -5.22
CA LEU A 388 24.66 27.61 -5.68
C LEU A 388 24.84 26.11 -5.91
N PRO A 389 24.52 25.25 -4.93
CA PRO A 389 24.88 23.84 -4.96
C PRO A 389 24.17 23.05 -6.08
N GLN A 390 23.10 23.62 -6.63
CA GLN A 390 22.27 23.05 -7.68
C GLN A 390 22.83 23.34 -9.08
N VAL A 391 23.81 24.25 -9.21
CA VAL A 391 24.46 24.54 -10.49
C VAL A 391 25.45 23.43 -10.81
N MET A 392 25.31 22.87 -12.01
CA MET A 392 26.22 21.88 -12.56
C MET A 392 26.45 22.16 -14.04
N THR A 393 27.69 22.08 -14.47
CA THR A 393 28.08 22.14 -15.88
C THR A 393 28.80 20.88 -16.27
N VAL A 394 28.45 20.32 -17.43
CA VAL A 394 29.16 19.20 -18.04
C VAL A 394 30.17 19.76 -19.04
N GLY A 395 31.43 19.33 -18.91
CA GLY A 395 32.51 19.68 -19.83
C GLY A 395 32.43 18.92 -21.16
N PRO A 396 33.45 19.07 -22.03
CA PRO A 396 33.50 18.35 -23.30
C PRO A 396 33.37 16.83 -23.11
N LEU A 397 32.46 16.21 -23.86
CA LEU A 397 32.22 14.77 -23.84
C LEU A 397 33.18 14.06 -24.80
N ALA A 398 33.84 13.01 -24.32
CA ALA A 398 34.49 12.02 -25.16
C ALA A 398 33.52 10.85 -25.40
N VAL A 399 33.32 10.47 -26.66
CA VAL A 399 32.31 9.49 -27.07
C VAL A 399 32.98 8.45 -27.97
N THR A 400 32.64 7.18 -27.79
CA THR A 400 33.05 6.11 -28.70
C THR A 400 32.35 6.24 -30.05
N ALA A 401 32.79 5.48 -31.07
CA ALA A 401 32.29 5.62 -32.44
C ALA A 401 31.93 4.26 -33.06
N MET A 402 30.99 3.57 -32.43
CA MET A 402 30.29 2.41 -32.96
C MET A 402 29.23 2.85 -33.97
N MET A 403 28.97 2.00 -34.96
CA MET A 403 27.92 2.22 -35.96
C MET A 403 26.63 1.55 -35.48
N CYS A 404 25.55 2.32 -35.44
CA CYS A 404 24.23 1.86 -35.01
C CYS A 404 23.13 2.22 -36.01
N ALA A 405 21.93 1.70 -35.77
CA ALA A 405 20.77 2.08 -36.55
C ALA A 405 20.47 3.57 -36.37
N GLU A 406 20.07 4.24 -37.45
CA GLU A 406 19.83 5.68 -37.49
C GLU A 406 18.90 6.20 -36.37
N PRO A 407 17.80 5.52 -35.99
CA PRO A 407 16.99 5.95 -34.85
C PRO A 407 17.76 6.02 -33.53
N ILE A 408 18.64 5.06 -33.27
CA ILE A 408 19.46 5.01 -32.05
C ILE A 408 20.50 6.13 -32.08
N THR A 409 21.16 6.35 -33.23
CA THR A 409 22.12 7.45 -33.39
C THR A 409 21.46 8.82 -33.20
N ASN A 410 20.22 9.01 -33.65
CA ASN A 410 19.48 10.25 -33.42
C ASN A 410 19.14 10.47 -31.94
N GLN A 411 18.72 9.42 -31.23
CA GLN A 411 18.46 9.50 -29.78
C GLN A 411 19.74 9.76 -28.98
N GLU A 412 20.83 9.07 -29.32
CA GLU A 412 22.17 9.29 -28.75
C GLU A 412 22.60 10.74 -28.90
N THR A 413 22.47 11.30 -30.11
CA THR A 413 22.84 12.70 -30.40
C THR A 413 22.00 13.65 -29.55
N ALA A 414 20.67 13.44 -29.49
CA ALA A 414 19.77 14.28 -28.69
C ALA A 414 20.13 14.24 -27.19
N TYR A 415 20.47 13.06 -26.67
CA TYR A 415 20.90 12.90 -25.29
C TYR A 415 22.23 13.61 -25.00
N LEU A 416 23.26 13.37 -25.80
CA LEU A 416 24.59 13.95 -25.60
C LEU A 416 24.57 15.48 -25.76
N ASP A 417 23.77 16.00 -26.70
CA ASP A 417 23.57 17.44 -26.88
C ASP A 417 22.86 18.08 -25.67
N ALA A 418 21.87 17.40 -25.09
CA ALA A 418 21.21 17.86 -23.88
C ALA A 418 22.15 17.81 -22.67
N LEU A 419 22.89 16.71 -22.50
CA LEU A 419 23.84 16.52 -21.41
C LEU A 419 24.94 17.60 -21.43
N ALA A 420 25.47 17.93 -22.60
CA ALA A 420 26.48 18.98 -22.77
C ALA A 420 25.95 20.39 -22.46
N LYS A 421 24.61 20.58 -22.38
CA LYS A 421 23.94 21.86 -22.09
C LYS A 421 23.36 21.92 -20.68
N VAL A 422 23.64 20.92 -19.84
CA VAL A 422 23.19 20.91 -18.44
C VAL A 422 23.75 22.13 -17.71
N SER A 423 22.86 22.76 -16.93
CA SER A 423 23.14 23.97 -16.16
C SER A 423 22.74 23.85 -14.69
N ALA A 424 21.86 22.91 -14.37
CA ALA A 424 21.44 22.62 -13.01
C ALA A 424 21.05 21.15 -12.83
N TRP A 425 21.04 20.70 -11.58
CA TRP A 425 20.58 19.39 -11.17
C TRP A 425 19.68 19.53 -9.94
N ARG A 426 18.72 18.61 -9.78
CA ARG A 426 17.89 18.49 -8.58
C ARG A 426 17.44 17.04 -8.39
N TYR A 427 17.14 16.70 -7.15
CA TYR A 427 16.31 15.52 -6.88
C TYR A 427 14.85 15.83 -7.18
N ASP A 428 14.13 14.86 -7.71
CA ASP A 428 12.71 14.91 -8.01
C ASP A 428 12.04 13.64 -7.50
N PHE A 429 11.73 13.62 -6.20
CA PHE A 429 11.08 12.49 -5.54
C PHE A 429 11.72 11.12 -5.82
N GLY A 430 13.03 11.00 -5.55
CA GLY A 430 13.78 9.77 -5.82
C GLY A 430 14.36 9.67 -7.23
N PHE A 431 13.94 10.54 -8.15
CA PHE A 431 14.58 10.70 -9.45
C PHE A 431 15.64 11.80 -9.42
N LEU A 432 16.52 11.75 -10.42
CA LEU A 432 17.44 12.84 -10.73
C LEU A 432 16.90 13.60 -11.94
N ALA A 433 16.83 14.91 -11.83
CA ALA A 433 16.50 15.80 -12.94
C ALA A 433 17.70 16.70 -13.27
N LEU A 434 18.10 16.74 -14.54
CA LEU A 434 19.13 17.64 -15.04
C LEU A 434 18.51 18.68 -15.97
N THR A 435 18.55 19.94 -15.57
CA THR A 435 18.02 21.05 -16.36
C THR A 435 19.02 21.46 -17.43
N TYR A 436 18.56 21.48 -18.69
CA TYR A 436 19.33 21.98 -19.82
C TYR A 436 18.55 23.05 -20.58
N ARG A 437 19.27 23.90 -21.32
CA ARG A 437 18.70 25.04 -22.04
C ARG A 437 18.93 24.92 -23.54
N LEU A 438 17.87 25.13 -24.33
CA LEU A 438 17.97 25.23 -25.79
C LEU A 438 18.42 26.64 -26.24
N GLU A 439 18.78 26.77 -27.51
CA GLU A 439 19.26 28.04 -28.08
C GLU A 439 18.23 29.17 -28.01
N ASP A 440 16.93 28.84 -28.05
CA ASP A 440 15.83 29.78 -27.93
C ASP A 440 15.55 30.22 -26.47
N GLY A 441 16.27 29.66 -25.51
CA GLY A 441 16.13 29.93 -24.08
C GLY A 441 15.15 29.02 -23.35
N THR A 442 14.47 28.11 -24.05
CA THR A 442 13.54 27.14 -23.43
C THR A 442 14.32 26.17 -22.54
N LEU A 443 13.77 25.88 -21.35
CA LEU A 443 14.32 24.92 -20.39
C LEU A 443 13.62 23.58 -20.55
N TYR A 444 14.41 22.51 -20.48
CA TYR A 444 13.96 21.12 -20.44
C TYR A 444 14.69 20.39 -19.33
N GLU A 445 14.14 19.24 -18.93
CA GLU A 445 14.77 18.37 -17.93
C GLU A 445 15.00 16.97 -18.50
N LEU A 446 16.23 16.49 -18.40
CA LEU A 446 16.50 15.06 -18.47
C LEU A 446 16.07 14.46 -17.14
N SER A 447 15.17 13.47 -17.14
CA SER A 447 14.74 12.77 -15.93
C SER A 447 15.35 11.37 -15.91
N PHE A 448 15.89 10.97 -14.77
CA PHE A 448 16.52 9.67 -14.57
C PHE A 448 15.98 8.96 -13.34
N THR A 449 15.83 7.65 -13.43
CA THR A 449 15.55 6.78 -12.28
C THR A 449 16.86 6.21 -11.74
N PRO A 450 16.96 5.87 -10.43
CA PRO A 450 18.11 5.14 -9.92
C PRO A 450 18.36 3.85 -10.72
N ALA A 451 19.63 3.56 -11.00
CA ALA A 451 20.04 2.27 -11.58
C ALA A 451 20.50 1.32 -10.45
N PRO A 452 20.17 0.02 -10.54
CA PRO A 452 20.51 -0.98 -9.52
C PRO A 452 21.98 -1.38 -9.47
#